data_AF-A0A444A1H2-F1
#
_entry.id   AF-A0A444A1H2-F1
#
_cell.length_a   1.000
_cell.length_b   1.000
_cell.length_c   1.000
_cell.angle_alpha   90.00
_cell.angle_beta   90.00
_cell.angle_gamma   90.00
#
_symmetry.space_group_name_H-M   'P 1'
#
loop_
_entity.id
_entity.type
_entity.pdbx_description
1 polymer ?
#
loop_
_entity_poly.entity_id
_entity_poly.type
_entity_poly.pdbx_seq_one_letter_code
_entity_poly.pdbx_strand_id
1 'polypeptide(L)'
;LQAVWPYDPGVPIPGIAALGGWTVQVGDPEDVDEARLLFTPDPLSPEMVDRYRDNPVYRNRLQKFDLRILVNSCGLFDDAITPSSVAGTVAEFLAADNPAARHLLEKQAFPPFRNALVPGDAPRSMGSIYQNALNSLMGGGGVALVLDDPIGIVQELNAWRNDAIEMNLPWLAAVDAQGLSNERKYIVAEALDDV
;
A
#
# COMPACT_ATOMS: atom_id res chain seq x y z
N LEU A 1 -8.35 4.46 31.17
CA LEU A 1 -8.07 3.36 30.22
C LEU A 1 -6.65 3.56 29.74
N GLN A 2 -5.75 2.68 30.14
CA GLN A 2 -4.32 2.77 29.82
C GLN A 2 -4.12 2.01 28.50
N ALA A 3 -3.56 2.65 27.48
CA ALA A 3 -3.30 1.99 26.21
C ALA A 3 -2.38 0.78 26.45
N VAL A 4 -2.85 -0.42 26.13
CA VAL A 4 -2.04 -1.63 26.14
C VAL A 4 -1.24 -1.64 24.85
N TRP A 5 0.05 -1.39 24.97
CA TRP A 5 1.02 -1.72 23.94
C TRP A 5 1.60 -3.08 24.29
N PRO A 6 1.97 -3.93 23.32
CA PRO A 6 2.88 -5.02 23.60
C PRO A 6 4.20 -4.39 24.04
N TYR A 7 4.37 -4.21 25.35
CA TYR A 7 5.57 -3.64 25.94
C TYR A 7 6.66 -4.72 26.01
N ASP A 8 6.97 -5.26 24.83
CA ASP A 8 8.21 -5.93 24.44
C ASP A 8 8.04 -6.33 22.96
N PRO A 9 8.59 -5.61 21.98
CA PRO A 9 8.65 -6.12 20.60
C PRO A 9 9.51 -7.40 20.48
N GLY A 10 9.97 -7.97 21.60
CA GLY A 10 11.14 -8.83 21.65
C GLY A 10 12.39 -7.99 21.38
N VAL A 11 13.55 -8.60 21.59
CA VAL A 11 14.79 -8.10 21.01
C VAL A 11 14.54 -7.81 19.53
N PRO A 12 14.75 -6.58 19.02
CA PRO A 12 14.68 -6.32 17.60
C PRO A 12 15.60 -7.32 16.91
N ILE A 13 15.02 -8.27 16.17
CA ILE A 13 15.82 -9.25 15.45
C ILE A 13 16.66 -8.41 14.47
N PRO A 14 18.00 -8.40 14.61
CA PRO A 14 18.81 -7.49 13.83
C PRO A 14 18.76 -7.96 12.38
N GLY A 15 18.12 -7.17 11.54
CA GLY A 15 18.02 -7.42 10.10
C GLY A 15 16.76 -6.81 9.51
N ILE A 16 16.90 -6.25 8.31
CA ILE A 16 15.80 -5.80 7.44
C ILE A 16 14.73 -6.91 7.25
N ALA A 17 15.07 -8.16 7.52
CA ALA A 17 14.18 -9.33 7.45
C ALA A 17 13.00 -9.35 8.45
N ALA A 18 12.99 -8.51 9.49
CA ALA A 18 11.89 -8.43 10.46
C ALA A 18 11.00 -7.19 10.32
N LEU A 19 11.35 -6.25 9.42
CA LEU A 19 10.51 -5.13 9.02
C LEU A 19 9.46 -5.63 8.01
N GLY A 20 8.44 -6.37 8.46
CA GLY A 20 7.47 -6.91 7.50
C GLY A 20 6.55 -8.02 8.01
N GLY A 21 6.19 -8.02 9.29
CA GLY A 21 5.07 -8.84 9.72
C GLY A 21 3.78 -8.36 9.06
N TRP A 22 3.31 -9.05 8.03
CA TRP A 22 1.98 -8.83 7.42
C TRP A 22 0.83 -9.17 8.38
N THR A 23 1.15 -9.70 9.55
CA THR A 23 0.22 -10.17 10.57
C THR A 23 0.62 -9.60 11.92
N VAL A 24 -0.33 -8.97 12.61
CA VAL A 24 -0.19 -8.54 14.01
C VAL A 24 -1.10 -9.43 14.86
N GLN A 25 -0.55 -10.01 15.92
CA GLN A 25 -1.32 -10.78 16.89
C GLN A 25 -1.69 -9.88 18.06
N VAL A 26 -2.97 -9.84 18.40
CA VAL A 26 -3.51 -9.09 19.54
C VAL A 26 -4.08 -10.11 20.52
N GLY A 27 -3.60 -10.08 21.77
CA GLY A 27 -4.18 -10.85 22.87
C GLY A 27 -5.42 -10.15 23.41
N ASP A 28 -6.42 -10.93 23.80
CA ASP A 28 -7.69 -10.47 24.38
C ASP A 28 -8.28 -9.25 23.62
N PRO A 29 -8.51 -9.36 22.30
CA PRO A 29 -8.96 -8.25 21.47
C PRO A 29 -10.31 -7.66 21.90
N GLU A 30 -11.11 -8.39 22.68
CA GLU A 30 -12.32 -7.92 23.35
C GLU A 30 -12.07 -6.81 24.38
N ASP A 31 -10.87 -6.74 24.94
CA ASP A 31 -10.45 -5.73 25.91
C ASP A 31 -9.79 -4.51 25.23
N VAL A 32 -9.67 -4.53 23.90
CA VAL A 32 -9.10 -3.43 23.12
C VAL A 32 -10.21 -2.54 22.56
N ASP A 33 -10.36 -1.35 23.14
CA ASP A 33 -11.40 -0.38 22.78
C ASP A 33 -11.27 0.13 21.33
N GLU A 34 -10.05 0.37 20.84
CA GLU A 34 -9.79 0.75 19.45
C GLU A 34 -8.34 0.49 19.05
N ALA A 35 -8.15 0.03 17.82
CA ALA A 35 -6.88 0.05 17.12
C ALA A 35 -6.88 1.20 16.11
N ARG A 36 -5.76 1.91 16.01
CA ARG A 36 -5.53 2.95 15.00
C ARG A 36 -4.28 2.58 14.23
N LEU A 37 -4.43 2.41 12.93
CA LEU A 37 -3.34 1.97 12.07
C LEU A 37 -2.81 3.16 11.27
N LEU A 38 -1.49 3.19 11.12
CA LEU A 38 -0.76 4.18 10.34
C LEU A 38 0.17 3.42 9.41
N PHE A 39 -0.06 3.54 8.11
CA PHE A 39 0.91 3.14 7.12
C PHE A 39 1.93 4.26 6.91
N THR A 40 3.21 3.91 6.95
CA THR A 40 4.31 4.86 6.71
C THR A 40 5.42 4.14 5.95
N PRO A 41 5.93 4.71 4.84
CA PRO A 41 7.01 4.10 4.08
C PRO A 41 8.34 4.14 4.84
N ASP A 42 8.52 5.13 5.72
CA ASP A 42 9.72 5.31 6.53
C ASP A 42 9.45 5.03 8.02
N PRO A 43 10.42 4.46 8.76
CA PRO A 43 10.34 4.34 10.20
C PRO A 43 10.13 5.70 10.88
N LEU A 44 9.17 5.78 11.79
CA LEU A 44 8.94 6.99 12.57
C LEU A 44 9.96 7.14 13.69
N SER A 45 10.36 8.39 13.96
CA SER A 45 11.08 8.70 15.20
C SER A 45 10.16 8.51 16.42
N PRO A 46 10.71 8.23 17.61
CA PRO A 46 9.91 8.12 18.83
C PRO A 46 9.01 9.32 19.08
N GLU A 47 9.50 10.54 18.81
CA GLU A 47 8.73 11.78 18.98
C GLU A 47 7.55 11.87 18.01
N MET A 48 7.70 11.34 16.79
CA MET A 48 6.61 11.28 15.82
C MET A 48 5.57 10.25 16.21
N VAL A 49 6.00 9.09 16.75
CA VAL A 49 5.08 8.08 17.31
C VAL A 49 4.27 8.69 18.45
N ASP A 50 4.93 9.37 19.41
CA ASP A 50 4.25 10.05 20.52
C ASP A 50 3.26 11.10 20.02
N ARG A 51 3.61 11.84 18.95
CA ARG A 51 2.71 12.84 18.35
C ARG A 51 1.44 12.19 17.77
N TYR A 52 1.56 11.08 17.04
CA TYR A 52 0.39 10.36 16.52
C TYR A 52 -0.43 9.68 17.64
N ARG A 53 0.20 9.34 18.76
CA ARG A 53 -0.48 8.75 19.93
C ARG A 53 -1.24 9.77 20.76
N ASP A 54 -0.60 10.88 21.11
CA ASP A 54 -1.06 11.75 22.20
C ASP A 54 -1.76 13.01 21.71
N ASN A 55 -1.49 13.47 20.48
CA ASN A 55 -2.11 14.68 19.95
C ASN A 55 -3.39 14.33 19.14
N PRO A 56 -4.58 14.77 19.59
CA PRO A 56 -5.85 14.46 18.94
C PRO A 56 -5.92 14.87 17.47
N VAL A 57 -5.20 15.93 17.07
CA VAL A 57 -5.19 16.42 15.67
C VAL A 57 -4.62 15.39 14.72
N TYR A 58 -3.59 14.65 15.15
CA TYR A 58 -2.95 13.60 14.34
C TYR A 58 -3.65 12.27 14.55
N ARG A 59 -3.91 11.90 15.80
CA ARG A 59 -4.54 10.64 16.20
C ARG A 59 -5.90 10.41 15.54
N ASN A 60 -6.74 11.45 15.47
CA ASN A 60 -8.11 11.33 14.96
C ASN A 60 -8.18 11.25 13.42
N ARG A 61 -7.06 11.42 12.72
CA ARG A 61 -6.96 11.22 11.27
C ARG A 61 -6.60 9.79 10.89
N LEU A 62 -6.15 8.98 11.85
CA LEU A 62 -5.79 7.59 11.61
C LEU A 62 -7.05 6.74 11.43
N GLN A 63 -6.99 5.79 10.51
CA GLN A 63 -8.05 4.82 10.29
C GLN A 63 -8.24 3.99 11.56
N LYS A 64 -9.50 3.91 12.02
CA LYS A 64 -9.88 3.32 13.29
C LYS A 64 -10.58 1.99 13.06
N PHE A 65 -10.16 0.99 13.83
CA PHE A 65 -10.79 -0.33 13.88
C PHE A 65 -11.23 -0.62 15.32
N ASP A 66 -12.49 -0.99 15.51
CA ASP A 66 -12.99 -1.48 16.80
C ASP A 66 -12.76 -3.00 16.86
N LEU A 67 -11.65 -3.41 17.49
CA LEU A 67 -11.23 -4.81 17.52
C LEU A 67 -12.24 -5.68 18.25
N ARG A 68 -12.83 -5.17 19.33
CA ARG A 68 -13.88 -5.86 20.07
C ARG A 68 -15.11 -6.13 19.20
N ILE A 69 -15.56 -5.17 18.40
CA ILE A 69 -16.66 -5.43 17.46
C ILE A 69 -16.19 -6.38 16.36
N LEU A 70 -14.97 -6.24 15.83
CA LEU A 70 -14.44 -7.14 14.79
C LEU A 70 -14.44 -8.61 15.21
N VAL A 71 -14.07 -8.91 16.45
CA VAL A 71 -14.02 -10.31 16.95
C VAL A 71 -15.40 -10.86 17.34
N ASN A 72 -16.32 -9.99 17.76
CA ASN A 72 -17.65 -10.40 18.22
C ASN A 72 -18.74 -10.33 17.14
N SER A 73 -18.48 -9.66 16.03
CA SER A 73 -19.45 -9.51 14.96
C SER A 73 -19.11 -10.42 13.79
N CYS A 74 -20.14 -11.08 13.24
CA CYS A 74 -20.06 -11.66 11.89
C CYS A 74 -20.26 -10.59 10.80
N GLY A 75 -20.08 -9.30 11.16
CA GLY A 75 -20.46 -8.16 10.36
C GLY A 75 -19.41 -7.81 9.31
N LEU A 76 -19.89 -7.31 8.16
CA LEU A 76 -19.07 -6.67 7.15
C LEU A 76 -18.64 -5.30 7.68
N PHE A 77 -17.33 -5.09 7.79
CA PHE A 77 -16.76 -3.76 7.91
C PHE A 77 -16.27 -3.33 6.54
N ASP A 78 -16.45 -2.07 6.18
CA ASP A 78 -16.06 -1.56 4.86
C ASP A 78 -14.56 -1.82 4.59
N ASP A 79 -13.73 -1.69 5.63
CA ASP A 79 -12.28 -1.82 5.56
C ASP A 79 -11.74 -3.12 6.18
N ALA A 80 -12.60 -4.14 6.37
CA ALA A 80 -12.16 -5.43 6.87
C ALA A 80 -12.78 -6.57 6.08
N ILE A 81 -11.93 -7.49 5.62
CA ILE A 81 -12.32 -8.65 4.83
C ILE A 81 -11.97 -9.95 5.56
N THR A 82 -12.86 -10.93 5.45
CA THR A 82 -12.59 -12.26 5.98
C THR A 82 -11.42 -12.90 5.22
N PRO A 83 -10.56 -13.70 5.88
CA PRO A 83 -9.43 -14.33 5.20
C PRO A 83 -9.85 -15.19 3.99
N SER A 84 -11.03 -15.80 4.05
CA SER A 84 -11.60 -16.60 2.95
C SER A 84 -12.04 -15.77 1.75
N SER A 85 -12.37 -14.49 1.91
CA SER A 85 -12.81 -13.61 0.84
C SER A 85 -11.67 -12.87 0.13
N VAL A 86 -10.44 -12.92 0.67
CA VAL A 86 -9.26 -12.24 0.11
C VAL A 86 -9.05 -12.60 -1.36
N ALA A 87 -9.08 -13.89 -1.69
CA ALA A 87 -8.84 -14.35 -3.06
C ALA A 87 -9.87 -13.82 -4.08
N GLY A 88 -11.09 -13.53 -3.64
CA GLY A 88 -12.17 -13.00 -4.48
C GLY A 88 -12.31 -11.48 -4.47
N THR A 89 -11.52 -10.77 -3.66
CA THR A 89 -11.67 -9.32 -3.45
C THR A 89 -10.41 -8.54 -3.83
N VAL A 90 -9.23 -9.09 -3.50
CA VAL A 90 -7.95 -8.41 -3.68
C VAL A 90 -7.48 -8.54 -5.14
N ALA A 91 -7.18 -7.41 -5.77
CA ALA A 91 -6.91 -7.32 -7.21
C ALA A 91 -5.75 -8.23 -7.65
N GLU A 92 -4.71 -8.32 -6.84
CA GLU A 92 -3.52 -9.13 -7.08
C GLU A 92 -3.84 -10.63 -7.08
N PHE A 93 -4.80 -11.07 -6.26
CA PHE A 93 -5.29 -12.45 -6.27
C PHE A 93 -6.20 -12.71 -7.47
N LEU A 94 -7.10 -11.78 -7.79
CA LEU A 94 -7.99 -11.86 -8.96
C LEU A 94 -7.20 -11.85 -10.28
N ALA A 95 -6.06 -11.17 -10.31
CA ALA A 95 -5.19 -11.10 -11.47
C ALA A 95 -4.36 -12.37 -11.69
N ALA A 96 -4.32 -13.30 -10.73
CA ALA A 96 -3.46 -14.49 -10.80
C ALA A 96 -3.68 -15.31 -12.08
N ASP A 97 -4.95 -15.46 -12.50
CA ASP A 97 -5.35 -16.21 -13.70
C ASP A 97 -5.60 -15.32 -14.94
N ASN A 98 -5.32 -14.00 -14.85
CA ASN A 98 -5.49 -13.05 -15.94
C ASN A 98 -4.14 -12.43 -16.36
N PRO A 99 -3.51 -12.91 -17.45
CA PRO A 99 -2.21 -12.43 -17.89
C PRO A 99 -2.17 -10.93 -18.21
N ALA A 100 -3.26 -10.36 -18.75
CA ALA A 100 -3.33 -8.94 -19.07
C ALA A 100 -3.38 -8.08 -17.80
N ALA A 101 -4.20 -8.49 -16.81
CA ALA A 101 -4.26 -7.82 -15.52
C ALA A 101 -2.92 -7.92 -14.76
N ARG A 102 -2.29 -9.10 -14.76
CA ARG A 102 -0.94 -9.28 -14.19
C ARG A 102 0.08 -8.36 -14.85
N HIS A 103 0.05 -8.26 -16.17
CA HIS A 103 0.97 -7.38 -16.89
C HIS A 103 0.77 -5.90 -16.52
N LEU A 104 -0.47 -5.46 -16.28
CA LEU A 104 -0.76 -4.10 -15.84
C LEU A 104 -0.29 -3.83 -14.40
N LEU A 105 -0.55 -4.75 -13.47
CA LEU A 105 -0.09 -4.64 -12.08
C LEU A 105 1.45 -4.66 -11.97
N GLU A 106 2.13 -5.38 -12.87
CA GLU A 106 3.60 -5.37 -12.95
C GLU A 106 4.21 -4.05 -13.43
N LYS A 107 3.40 -3.10 -13.94
CA LYS A 107 3.86 -1.75 -14.32
C LYS A 107 3.80 -0.74 -13.19
N GLN A 108 3.19 -1.10 -12.06
CA GLN A 108 3.15 -0.23 -10.88
C GLN A 108 4.57 0.13 -10.42
N ALA A 109 4.72 1.29 -9.79
CA ALA A 109 6.00 1.72 -9.22
C ALA A 109 6.52 0.70 -8.19
N PHE A 110 5.60 0.05 -7.47
CA PHE A 110 5.88 -1.06 -6.56
C PHE A 110 5.13 -2.33 -6.99
N PRO A 111 5.70 -3.17 -7.89
CA PRO A 111 5.02 -4.35 -8.41
C PRO A 111 4.64 -5.35 -7.31
N PRO A 112 3.37 -5.75 -7.20
CA PRO A 112 2.88 -6.52 -6.05
C PRO A 112 3.35 -7.98 -6.01
N PHE A 113 3.81 -8.51 -7.13
CA PHE A 113 4.27 -9.90 -7.24
C PHE A 113 5.77 -10.07 -6.97
N ARG A 114 6.47 -9.01 -6.59
CA ARG A 114 7.92 -9.01 -6.37
C ARG A 114 8.25 -8.60 -4.95
N ASN A 115 9.39 -9.08 -4.46
CA ASN A 115 9.89 -8.61 -3.18
C ASN A 115 10.48 -7.20 -3.34
N ALA A 116 9.86 -6.19 -2.71
CA ALA A 116 10.35 -4.82 -2.72
C ALA A 116 11.78 -4.67 -2.13
N LEU A 117 12.21 -5.62 -1.29
CA LEU A 117 13.54 -5.63 -0.68
C LEU A 117 14.62 -6.27 -1.57
N VAL A 118 14.23 -6.88 -2.70
CA VAL A 118 15.16 -7.56 -3.63
C VAL A 118 14.94 -7.00 -5.04
N PRO A 119 15.67 -5.93 -5.40
CA PRO A 119 15.58 -5.35 -6.74
C PRO A 119 15.84 -6.40 -7.83
N GLY A 120 14.94 -6.52 -8.79
CA GLY A 120 15.03 -7.48 -9.89
C GLY A 120 14.54 -8.90 -9.57
N ASP A 121 13.97 -9.15 -8.39
CA ASP A 121 13.34 -10.43 -8.06
C ASP A 121 12.28 -10.83 -9.09
N ALA A 122 12.18 -12.12 -9.38
CA ALA A 122 11.21 -12.63 -10.35
C ALA A 122 9.78 -12.57 -9.78
N PRO A 123 8.75 -12.32 -10.61
CA PRO A 123 7.36 -12.34 -10.18
C PRO A 123 6.97 -13.69 -9.58
N ARG A 124 6.29 -13.67 -8.44
CA ARG A 124 5.77 -14.86 -7.75
C ARG A 124 4.26 -14.83 -7.70
N SER A 125 3.66 -16.00 -7.46
CA SER A 125 2.21 -16.06 -7.23
C SER A 125 1.87 -15.42 -5.89
N MET A 126 0.81 -14.61 -5.85
CA MET A 126 0.29 -14.04 -4.59
C MET A 126 -0.04 -15.11 -3.57
N GLY A 127 -0.58 -16.25 -4.01
CA GLY A 127 -0.80 -17.41 -3.16
C GLY A 127 0.50 -17.80 -2.45
N SER A 128 1.62 -17.91 -3.17
CA SER A 128 2.91 -18.26 -2.54
C SER A 128 3.47 -17.21 -1.58
N ILE A 129 3.19 -15.92 -1.81
CA ILE A 129 3.66 -14.83 -0.95
C ILE A 129 2.84 -14.78 0.35
N TYR A 130 1.53 -14.95 0.28
CA TYR A 130 0.61 -14.70 1.40
C TYR A 130 0.00 -15.96 2.02
N GLN A 131 0.27 -17.17 1.50
CA GLN A 131 -0.37 -18.40 1.98
C GLN A 131 -0.24 -18.58 3.49
N ASN A 132 0.96 -18.36 4.04
CA ASN A 132 1.21 -18.54 5.46
C ASN A 132 0.44 -17.52 6.30
N ALA A 133 0.38 -16.26 5.86
CA ALA A 133 -0.39 -15.22 6.53
C ALA A 133 -1.89 -15.55 6.53
N LEU A 134 -2.44 -15.95 5.37
CA LEU A 134 -3.85 -16.34 5.25
C LEU A 134 -4.19 -17.57 6.10
N ASN A 135 -3.32 -18.58 6.12
CA ASN A 135 -3.49 -19.77 6.96
C ASN A 135 -3.51 -19.41 8.46
N SER A 136 -2.60 -18.54 8.89
CA SER A 136 -2.57 -18.05 10.28
C SER A 136 -3.83 -17.28 10.63
N LEU A 137 -4.33 -16.42 9.74
CA LEU A 137 -5.57 -15.68 9.96
C LEU A 137 -6.78 -16.63 10.03
N MET A 138 -6.88 -17.61 9.13
CA MET A 138 -7.97 -18.60 9.15
C MET A 138 -7.95 -19.46 10.42
N GLY A 139 -6.77 -19.91 10.86
CA GLY A 139 -6.62 -20.74 12.05
C GLY A 139 -6.81 -19.99 13.37
N GLY A 140 -6.52 -18.69 13.39
CA GLY A 140 -6.58 -17.84 14.58
C GLY A 140 -7.85 -16.99 14.71
N GLY A 141 -8.83 -17.12 13.81
CA GLY A 141 -10.01 -16.24 13.80
C GLY A 141 -9.68 -14.79 13.44
N GLY A 142 -8.60 -14.58 12.69
CA GLY A 142 -8.12 -13.26 12.28
C GLY A 142 -8.93 -12.67 11.12
N VAL A 143 -8.66 -11.39 10.86
CA VAL A 143 -9.26 -10.58 9.80
C VAL A 143 -8.16 -9.89 9.01
N ALA A 144 -8.37 -9.67 7.71
CA ALA A 144 -7.50 -8.83 6.91
C ALA A 144 -8.08 -7.41 6.87
N LEU A 145 -7.26 -6.43 7.26
CA LEU A 145 -7.64 -5.03 7.29
C LEU A 145 -7.13 -4.33 6.03
N VAL A 146 -7.99 -3.50 5.42
CA VAL A 146 -7.66 -2.66 4.27
C VAL A 146 -7.24 -1.31 4.81
N LEU A 147 -6.03 -0.87 4.49
CA LEU A 147 -5.51 0.43 4.91
C LEU A 147 -5.59 1.44 3.79
N ASP A 148 -6.03 2.64 4.12
CA ASP A 148 -5.89 3.79 3.24
C ASP A 148 -4.40 4.14 3.08
N ASP A 149 -3.86 3.93 1.87
CA ASP A 149 -2.51 4.36 1.49
C ASP A 149 -2.58 5.54 0.50
N PRO A 150 -2.87 6.76 1.00
CA PRO A 150 -2.89 7.94 0.15
C PRO A 150 -1.49 8.25 -0.42
N ILE A 151 -0.42 7.80 0.22
CA ILE A 151 0.95 8.03 -0.26
C ILE A 151 1.21 7.15 -1.47
N GLY A 152 0.92 5.84 -1.38
CA GLY A 152 1.02 4.91 -2.48
C GLY A 152 0.17 5.33 -3.68
N ILE A 153 -1.08 5.74 -3.45
CA ILE A 153 -1.95 6.26 -4.52
C ILE A 153 -1.30 7.46 -5.23
N VAL A 154 -0.76 8.43 -4.48
CA VAL A 154 -0.09 9.60 -5.06
C VAL A 154 1.19 9.22 -5.80
N GLN A 155 1.96 8.25 -5.30
CA GLN A 155 3.16 7.76 -5.95
C GLN A 155 2.84 7.09 -7.29
N GLU A 156 1.83 6.20 -7.32
CA GLU A 156 1.38 5.54 -8.55
C GLU A 156 0.80 6.52 -9.57
N LEU A 157 0.03 7.51 -9.13
CA LEU A 157 -0.48 8.56 -10.03
C LEU A 157 0.64 9.41 -10.64
N ASN A 158 1.67 9.72 -9.87
CA ASN A 158 2.83 10.44 -10.37
C ASN A 158 3.64 9.60 -11.36
N ALA A 159 3.83 8.30 -11.08
CA ALA A 159 4.49 7.37 -11.99
C ALA A 159 3.71 7.30 -13.31
N TRP A 160 2.39 7.09 -13.25
CA TRP A 160 1.53 7.03 -14.43
C TRP A 160 1.57 8.33 -15.27
N ARG A 161 1.55 9.49 -14.62
CA ARG A 161 1.71 10.79 -15.31
C ARG A 161 3.07 10.86 -16.02
N ASN A 162 4.14 10.45 -15.36
CA ASN A 162 5.48 10.49 -15.93
C ASN A 162 5.61 9.52 -17.11
N ASP A 163 5.07 8.30 -17.02
CA ASP A 163 5.03 7.33 -18.12
C ASP A 163 4.35 7.90 -19.38
N ALA A 164 3.24 8.63 -19.20
CA ALA A 164 2.54 9.29 -20.31
C ALA A 164 3.40 10.37 -20.98
N ILE A 165 4.21 11.09 -20.22
CA ILE A 165 5.15 12.08 -20.75
C ILE A 165 6.31 11.36 -21.47
N GLU A 166 6.89 10.33 -20.84
CA GLU A 166 8.00 9.56 -21.38
C GLU A 166 7.67 8.91 -22.73
N MET A 167 6.44 8.42 -22.90
CA MET A 167 5.96 7.88 -24.18
C MET A 167 5.98 8.93 -25.30
N ASN A 168 5.77 10.20 -24.98
CA ASN A 168 5.75 11.30 -25.94
C ASN A 168 7.12 11.96 -26.15
N LEU A 169 8.11 11.71 -25.28
CA LEU A 169 9.45 12.29 -25.39
C LEU A 169 10.11 12.09 -26.77
N PRO A 170 10.05 10.89 -27.39
CA PRO A 170 10.65 10.71 -28.72
C PRO A 170 10.01 11.59 -29.80
N TRP A 171 8.69 11.78 -29.73
CA TRP A 171 7.98 12.66 -30.66
C TRP A 171 8.27 14.13 -30.37
N LEU A 172 8.27 14.53 -29.09
CA LEU A 172 8.59 15.89 -28.64
C LEU A 172 10.01 16.32 -29.05
N ALA A 173 10.97 15.40 -28.93
CA ALA A 173 12.37 15.61 -29.29
C ALA A 173 12.65 15.57 -30.80
N ALA A 174 11.70 15.10 -31.62
CA ALA A 174 11.89 15.04 -33.06
C ALA A 174 12.00 16.47 -33.65
N VAL A 175 13.01 16.65 -34.50
CA VAL A 175 13.37 17.94 -35.10
C VAL A 175 13.02 17.93 -36.59
N ASP A 176 12.46 19.04 -37.08
CA ASP A 176 12.14 19.20 -38.50
C ASP A 176 13.35 19.64 -39.34
N ALA A 177 13.12 19.82 -40.64
CA ALA A 177 14.13 20.29 -41.59
C ALA A 177 14.67 21.70 -41.28
N GLN A 178 13.99 22.45 -40.43
CA GLN A 178 14.33 23.81 -40.00
C GLN A 178 15.06 23.85 -38.65
N GLY A 179 15.30 22.69 -38.02
CA GLY A 179 15.97 22.62 -36.73
C GLY A 179 15.06 22.89 -35.52
N LEU A 180 13.73 22.88 -35.71
CA LEU A 180 12.75 23.10 -34.63
C LEU A 180 12.20 21.77 -34.11
N SER A 181 12.27 21.57 -32.80
CA SER A 181 11.65 20.42 -32.13
C SER A 181 10.12 20.56 -32.07
N ASN A 182 9.42 19.43 -32.04
CA ASN A 182 7.98 19.41 -31.85
C ASN A 182 7.56 19.98 -30.48
N GLU A 183 8.37 19.77 -29.45
CA GLU A 183 8.19 20.43 -28.14
C GLU A 183 8.12 21.96 -28.28
N ARG A 184 9.08 22.56 -29.00
CA ARG A 184 9.15 24.01 -29.19
C ARG A 184 7.96 24.52 -30.00
N LYS A 185 7.50 23.76 -31.00
CA LYS A 185 6.30 24.09 -31.78
C LYS A 185 5.03 24.04 -30.93
N TYR A 186 4.91 23.03 -30.07
CA TYR A 186 3.78 22.88 -29.16
C TYR A 186 3.69 24.05 -28.17
N ILE A 187 4.80 24.40 -27.50
CA ILE A 187 4.85 25.53 -26.55
C ILE A 187 4.45 26.85 -27.22
N VAL A 188 4.92 27.10 -28.45
CA VAL A 188 4.59 28.32 -29.19
C VAL A 188 3.11 28.33 -29.61
N ALA A 189 2.55 27.19 -30.02
CA ALA A 189 1.14 27.10 -30.37
C ALA A 189 0.24 27.34 -29.15
N GLU A 190 0.55 26.72 -28.01
CA GLU A 190 -0.21 26.91 -26.76
C GLU A 190 -0.16 28.36 -26.28
N ALA A 191 1.01 29.01 -26.34
CA ALA A 191 1.17 30.41 -26.00
C ALA A 191 0.46 31.39 -26.97
N LEU A 192 0.15 30.96 -28.19
CA LEU A 192 -0.63 31.75 -29.15
C LEU A 192 -2.13 31.57 -28.97
N ASP A 193 -2.58 30.40 -28.51
CA ASP A 193 -3.99 30.11 -28.21
C ASP A 193 -4.45 30.79 -26.90
N ASP A 194 -3.52 31.07 -25.97
CA ASP A 194 -3.77 31.79 -24.71
C ASP A 194 -3.86 33.33 -24.85
N VAL A 195 -3.86 33.87 -26.08
CA VAL A 195 -3.90 35.32 -26.41
C VAL A 195 -5.21 35.70 -27.09
#